data_AF-A0A367GP38-F1
#
_entry.id   AF-A0A367GP38-F1
#
_cell.length_a   1.000
_cell.length_b   1.000
_cell.length_c   1.000
_cell.angle_alpha   90.00
_cell.angle_beta   90.00
_cell.angle_gamma   90.00
#
_symmetry.space_group_name_H-M   'P 1'
#
loop_
_entity.id
_entity.type
_entity.pdbx_description
1 polymer ?
#
loop_
_entity_poly.entity_id
_entity_poly.type
_entity_poly.pdbx_seq_one_letter_code
_entity_poly.pdbx_strand_id
1 'polypeptide(L)'
;MIARLRVMLFIATLFVLAIPASAQKKKDNTSMVNVFIGTQGEGLASPGPALPYGMVQITPITRLSAPAYQYTDTVIYGFTHNTVTTSDSTKNNSLLFMPTTGTPDLYGKSNWSAYAKKEEQASPGYYKTLLTRYGIEVSITATIRAALHKYDFPKTDKANIIIDLQYGTTAQNAWLEIVNKHEIRGCRMTNNRRLYFYARFSKPFKSSGITTGNAPEQEKPRMEGKAVKMFVQFDNPGDVMVKVGLSRVSEAGALKNLETEIPGYNFKDIQKLAKTAWIDELSKIQVEGGGPTRQTQNAAASMSGINPSRRGKTPAPDYGLLRRTAFYTALYHAKLSPSVGSDIDGRYGDDTGKTAVAKDFIFYDVSGLPGSSRHNYQLLTLLDHKRTLDIIKSFTALPATTALKNDFSTLLADAFAKGIIHGQVIQSDKYTAAKLKYVPMRWHETQLDSLFKNPPGVTQYSYLPFMYGLTKSPYKAQVVLNRLLNTFTNASNGLPSGDAAGEVSAWYVLNSMGIYNLLPGNGQYAIGLPQFDRATITLPLGKNFTVLNAGASITLGNIYLQGINLNKERYTRLYINYNDMLKGAELEVFTGTMPNQLFMEDAEKPLLE
;
A
#
# COMPACT_ATOMS: atom_id res chain seq x y z
N MET A 1 -54.88 33.95 -41.08
CA MET A 1 -56.03 34.15 -40.18
C MET A 1 -56.16 32.89 -39.31
N ILE A 2 -55.86 33.03 -38.00
CA ILE A 2 -56.48 32.29 -36.86
C ILE A 2 -56.41 30.73 -36.93
N ALA A 3 -55.49 30.03 -36.26
CA ALA A 3 -55.40 29.69 -34.84
C ALA A 3 -56.28 28.51 -34.33
N ARG A 4 -55.59 27.50 -33.75
CA ARG A 4 -55.99 26.53 -32.67
C ARG A 4 -57.00 25.43 -33.09
N LEU A 5 -56.95 24.16 -32.65
CA LEU A 5 -56.78 23.63 -31.28
C LEU A 5 -56.66 22.05 -31.26
N ARG A 6 -55.74 21.51 -30.43
CA ARG A 6 -55.71 20.23 -29.64
C ARG A 6 -56.07 18.85 -30.24
N VAL A 7 -55.16 17.86 -30.08
CA VAL A 7 -55.31 16.52 -29.39
C VAL A 7 -53.88 16.00 -29.09
N MET A 8 -53.32 16.05 -27.86
CA MET A 8 -53.34 15.11 -26.72
C MET A 8 -52.76 13.67 -26.92
N LEU A 9 -51.61 13.45 -26.26
CA LEU A 9 -51.06 12.25 -25.58
C LEU A 9 -51.11 10.86 -26.25
N PHE A 10 -49.91 10.29 -26.52
CA PHE A 10 -49.55 8.91 -26.17
C PHE A 10 -48.03 8.83 -25.96
N ILE A 11 -47.57 9.04 -24.72
CA ILE A 11 -46.23 8.64 -24.27
C ILE A 11 -46.40 7.25 -23.68
N ALA A 12 -46.00 6.22 -24.42
CA ALA A 12 -45.93 4.85 -23.92
C ALA A 12 -44.62 4.67 -23.15
N THR A 13 -44.75 4.65 -21.83
CA THR A 13 -43.70 4.40 -20.85
C THR A 13 -43.20 2.96 -20.97
N LEU A 14 -41.97 2.77 -21.48
CA LEU A 14 -41.25 1.51 -21.31
C LEU A 14 -40.67 1.48 -19.89
N PHE A 15 -41.46 0.98 -18.94
CA PHE A 15 -40.98 0.61 -17.61
C PHE A 15 -40.11 -0.65 -17.75
N VAL A 16 -38.81 -0.47 -18.02
CA VAL A 16 -37.83 -1.52 -17.76
C VAL A 16 -37.71 -1.63 -16.24
N LEU A 17 -38.29 -2.70 -15.69
CA LEU A 17 -37.98 -3.21 -14.36
C LEU A 17 -36.50 -3.58 -14.32
N ALA A 18 -35.64 -2.60 -14.07
CA ALA A 18 -34.30 -2.84 -13.58
C ALA A 18 -34.44 -3.37 -12.15
N ILE A 19 -34.48 -4.70 -12.02
CA ILE A 19 -34.25 -5.37 -10.75
C ILE A 19 -32.91 -4.81 -10.23
N PRO A 20 -32.86 -4.10 -9.09
CA PRO A 20 -31.58 -3.77 -8.50
C PRO A 20 -30.96 -5.12 -8.15
N ALA A 21 -29.95 -5.53 -8.93
CA ALA A 21 -29.03 -6.56 -8.49
C ALA A 21 -28.60 -6.14 -7.10
N SER A 22 -29.01 -6.90 -6.08
CA SER A 22 -28.67 -6.61 -4.70
C SER A 22 -27.15 -6.63 -4.62
N ALA A 23 -26.54 -5.45 -4.66
CA ALA A 23 -25.11 -5.30 -4.51
C ALA A 23 -24.81 -5.77 -3.10
N GLN A 24 -24.35 -7.02 -2.98
CA GLN A 24 -24.02 -7.61 -1.70
C GLN A 24 -23.03 -6.66 -1.01
N LYS A 25 -23.41 -6.17 0.17
CA LYS A 25 -22.61 -5.20 0.91
C LYS A 25 -21.22 -5.79 1.14
N LYS A 26 -20.19 -5.17 0.55
CA LYS A 26 -18.79 -5.59 0.71
C LYS A 26 -18.43 -5.64 2.20
N LYS A 27 -17.72 -6.69 2.60
CA LYS A 27 -17.27 -6.85 3.98
C LYS A 27 -16.23 -5.77 4.30
N ASP A 28 -16.46 -5.04 5.39
CA ASP A 28 -15.54 -4.01 5.87
C ASP A 28 -14.37 -4.68 6.59
N ASN A 29 -13.25 -4.82 5.87
CA ASN A 29 -12.00 -5.35 6.42
C ASN A 29 -11.06 -4.25 6.93
N THR A 30 -11.46 -2.97 6.89
CA THR A 30 -10.58 -1.86 7.29
C THR A 30 -10.25 -1.88 8.79
N SER A 31 -11.14 -2.41 9.62
CA SER A 31 -10.90 -2.59 11.06
C SER A 31 -9.84 -3.64 11.37
N MET A 32 -9.49 -4.49 10.40
CA MET A 32 -8.41 -5.48 10.55
C MET A 32 -7.04 -4.87 10.23
N VAL A 33 -6.96 -3.71 9.60
CA VAL A 33 -5.68 -3.08 9.25
C VAL A 33 -5.14 -2.31 10.45
N ASN A 34 -3.95 -2.71 10.89
CA ASN A 34 -3.10 -1.93 11.79
C ASN A 34 -1.97 -1.27 10.99
N VAL A 35 -2.12 0.02 10.67
CA VAL A 35 -1.13 0.78 9.87
C VAL A 35 0.20 1.05 10.59
N PHE A 36 0.32 0.67 11.87
CA PHE A 36 1.57 0.78 12.61
C PHE A 36 2.49 -0.43 12.44
N ILE A 37 2.03 -1.56 11.88
CA ILE A 37 2.91 -2.70 11.60
C ILE A 37 3.94 -2.28 10.56
N GLY A 38 5.22 -2.54 10.82
CA GLY A 38 6.33 -2.14 9.95
C GLY A 38 6.82 -0.70 10.16
N THR A 39 6.24 0.04 11.11
CA THR A 39 6.67 1.41 11.43
C THR A 39 7.76 1.47 12.49
N GLN A 40 8.20 0.33 13.03
CA GLN A 40 9.35 0.22 13.94
C GLN A 40 10.44 -0.65 13.32
N GLY A 41 11.69 -0.27 13.56
CA GLY A 41 12.86 -1.00 13.07
C GLY A 41 12.99 -0.85 11.56
N GLU A 42 13.23 -1.96 10.88
CA GLU A 42 13.60 -1.98 9.46
C GLU A 42 12.41 -1.97 8.50
N GLY A 43 11.15 -1.96 8.96
CA GLY A 43 9.98 -2.10 8.09
C GLY A 43 9.73 -0.92 7.13
N LEU A 44 10.09 0.30 7.54
CA LEU A 44 9.99 1.55 6.76
C LEU A 44 8.56 1.95 6.35
N ALA A 45 7.54 1.38 6.98
CA ALA A 45 6.14 1.75 6.75
C ALA A 45 5.82 3.12 7.38
N SER A 46 4.70 3.71 6.97
CA SER A 46 4.17 4.97 7.51
C SER A 46 2.72 4.81 7.95
N PRO A 47 2.33 5.36 9.12
CA PRO A 47 0.95 5.31 9.59
C PRO A 47 0.06 6.40 8.98
N GLY A 48 0.61 7.29 8.15
CA GLY A 48 -0.16 8.41 7.60
C GLY A 48 -1.16 7.99 6.52
N PRO A 49 -2.19 8.82 6.27
CA PRO A 49 -3.26 8.51 5.34
C PRO A 49 -2.78 8.46 3.88
N ALA A 50 -3.24 7.43 3.18
CA ALA A 50 -3.17 7.28 1.73
C ALA A 50 -4.42 6.54 1.25
N LEU A 51 -4.75 6.68 -0.04
CA LEU A 51 -5.69 5.80 -0.74
C LEU A 51 -4.92 4.66 -1.43
N PRO A 52 -5.61 3.56 -1.83
CA PRO A 52 -5.00 2.57 -2.70
C PRO A 52 -4.36 3.23 -3.92
N TYR A 53 -3.04 3.04 -4.06
CA TYR A 53 -2.21 3.59 -5.12
C TYR A 53 -2.24 5.13 -5.23
N GLY A 54 -2.53 5.85 -4.13
CA GLY A 54 -2.60 7.31 -4.10
C GLY A 54 -1.27 8.01 -4.40
N MET A 55 -1.32 9.12 -5.14
CA MET A 55 -0.20 10.05 -5.33
C MET A 55 0.17 10.72 -4.00
N VAL A 56 -0.84 11.11 -3.23
CA VAL A 56 -0.68 11.65 -1.88
C VAL A 56 -0.49 10.50 -0.90
N GLN A 57 0.64 10.54 -0.20
CA GLN A 57 0.96 9.63 0.90
C GLN A 57 1.50 10.46 2.05
N ILE A 58 0.64 10.71 3.03
CA ILE A 58 1.02 11.53 4.18
C ILE A 58 1.96 10.73 5.08
N THR A 59 2.98 11.38 5.63
CA THR A 59 3.83 10.75 6.65
C THR A 59 4.13 11.73 7.78
N PRO A 60 3.75 11.41 9.04
CA PRO A 60 4.29 12.10 10.20
C PRO A 60 5.81 11.87 10.28
N ILE A 61 6.58 12.93 10.45
CA ILE A 61 8.04 12.86 10.45
C ILE A 61 8.55 12.83 11.89
N THR A 62 9.10 11.71 12.33
CA THR A 62 9.76 11.61 13.65
C THR A 62 11.28 11.69 13.57
N ARG A 63 11.85 11.55 12.36
CA ARG A 63 13.30 11.68 12.11
C ARG A 63 13.58 12.54 10.87
N LEU A 64 14.66 13.31 10.94
CA LEU A 64 15.17 14.09 9.81
C LEU A 64 15.99 13.24 8.82
N SER A 65 16.32 12.00 9.19
CA SER A 65 16.93 10.98 8.35
C SER A 65 15.96 9.81 8.12
N ALA A 66 16.30 8.90 7.20
CA ALA A 66 15.55 7.67 7.05
C ALA A 66 15.79 6.75 8.27
N PRO A 67 14.77 6.01 8.73
CA PRO A 67 13.36 6.10 8.33
C PRO A 67 12.66 7.37 8.84
N ALA A 68 11.80 7.97 8.01
CA ALA A 68 11.08 9.21 8.31
C ALA A 68 10.18 9.12 9.56
N TYR A 69 9.60 7.94 9.81
CA TYR A 69 8.78 7.65 10.99
C TYR A 69 9.32 6.42 11.71
N GLN A 70 9.37 6.48 13.03
CA GLN A 70 9.63 5.35 13.91
C GLN A 70 8.65 5.35 15.07
N TYR A 71 7.95 4.23 15.25
CA TYR A 71 6.89 4.09 16.24
C TYR A 71 7.34 4.42 17.67
N THR A 72 8.60 4.14 18.01
CA THR A 72 9.16 4.36 19.35
C THR A 72 9.57 5.82 19.60
N ASP A 73 9.64 6.65 18.57
CA ASP A 73 10.03 8.04 18.71
C ASP A 73 8.90 8.87 19.33
N THR A 74 9.27 9.91 20.06
CA THR A 74 8.35 10.72 20.88
C THR A 74 8.17 12.16 20.35
N VAL A 75 8.76 12.47 19.20
CA VAL A 75 8.71 13.80 18.58
C VAL A 75 8.22 13.74 17.14
N ILE A 76 7.53 14.78 16.69
CA ILE A 76 7.11 15.00 15.31
C ILE A 76 7.66 16.35 14.83
N TYR A 77 8.33 16.36 13.67
CA TYR A 77 8.87 17.52 12.96
C TYR A 77 7.89 18.14 11.97
N GLY A 78 6.84 17.40 11.57
CA GLY A 78 5.79 17.83 10.66
C GLY A 78 5.20 16.66 9.87
N PHE A 79 4.42 16.97 8.83
CA PHE A 79 3.70 16.00 8.01
C PHE A 79 4.03 16.23 6.54
N THR A 80 4.65 15.23 5.87
CA THR A 80 4.97 15.30 4.44
C THR A 80 3.88 14.71 3.57
N HIS A 81 3.82 15.06 2.28
CA HIS A 81 2.72 14.67 1.37
C HIS A 81 3.06 13.61 0.30
N ASN A 82 4.30 13.15 0.20
CA ASN A 82 4.75 12.29 -0.90
C ASN A 82 5.90 11.33 -0.53
N THR A 83 5.79 10.66 0.61
CA THR A 83 6.79 9.66 1.01
C THR A 83 6.38 8.28 0.51
N VAL A 84 7.14 7.70 -0.42
CA VAL A 84 7.03 6.27 -0.75
C VAL A 84 7.75 5.47 0.34
N THR A 85 7.17 4.34 0.76
CA THR A 85 7.77 3.36 1.67
C THR A 85 8.99 2.68 1.02
N THR A 86 10.12 3.40 0.96
CA THR A 86 11.40 2.90 0.44
C THR A 86 12.51 3.14 1.46
N SER A 87 13.66 2.49 1.23
CA SER A 87 14.86 2.56 2.08
C SER A 87 15.42 3.96 2.31
N ASP A 88 14.97 4.96 1.56
CA ASP A 88 15.41 6.34 1.72
C ASP A 88 14.28 7.34 1.53
N SER A 89 13.47 7.50 2.59
CA SER A 89 12.38 8.47 2.67
C SER A 89 12.85 9.93 2.47
N THR A 90 14.15 10.20 2.60
CA THR A 90 14.72 11.55 2.47
C THR A 90 15.03 11.94 1.02
N LYS A 91 15.03 11.00 0.08
CA LYS A 91 15.24 11.26 -1.37
C LYS A 91 14.01 11.73 -2.12
N ASN A 92 12.87 11.84 -1.44
CA ASN A 92 11.60 12.27 -2.04
C ASN A 92 11.50 13.80 -2.15
N ASN A 93 10.63 14.28 -3.05
CA ASN A 93 10.30 15.69 -3.20
C ASN A 93 9.41 16.20 -2.06
N SER A 94 9.88 16.10 -0.83
CA SER A 94 9.03 16.27 0.35
C SER A 94 8.39 17.66 0.47
N LEU A 95 7.10 17.69 0.77
CA LEU A 95 6.33 18.90 1.10
C LEU A 95 5.88 18.80 2.56
N LEU A 96 6.59 19.44 3.48
CA LEU A 96 6.33 19.34 4.92
C LEU A 96 5.44 20.49 5.41
N PHE A 97 4.39 20.15 6.14
CA PHE A 97 3.54 21.09 6.88
C PHE A 97 3.70 20.85 8.38
N MET A 98 3.85 21.92 9.18
CA MET A 98 3.94 21.82 10.64
C MET A 98 3.14 22.94 11.32
N PRO A 99 2.03 22.63 12.02
CA PRO A 99 1.30 23.61 12.80
C PRO A 99 2.01 23.88 14.14
N THR A 100 2.09 25.15 14.54
CA THR A 100 2.77 25.59 15.78
C THR A 100 2.01 26.74 16.46
N THR A 101 2.31 26.99 17.73
CA THR A 101 1.89 28.21 18.43
C THR A 101 3.12 29.02 18.87
N GLY A 102 2.95 30.33 19.04
CA GLY A 102 4.03 31.24 19.42
C GLY A 102 4.80 31.78 18.21
N THR A 103 6.07 32.14 18.39
CA THR A 103 6.90 32.65 17.29
C THR A 103 7.38 31.49 16.40
N PRO A 104 7.09 31.49 15.09
CA PRO A 104 7.60 30.45 14.19
C PRO A 104 9.12 30.57 14.04
N ASP A 105 9.83 29.44 13.96
CA ASP A 105 11.27 29.41 13.69
C ASP A 105 11.55 28.85 12.29
N LEU A 106 12.06 29.66 11.36
CA LEU A 106 12.43 29.17 10.03
C LEU A 106 13.93 28.84 9.90
N TYR A 107 14.74 29.15 10.91
CA TYR A 107 16.21 29.32 10.81
C TYR A 107 17.05 28.30 11.57
N GLY A 108 16.45 27.39 12.34
CA GLY A 108 17.17 26.21 12.80
C GLY A 108 16.91 25.73 14.23
N LYS A 109 16.11 26.40 15.06
CA LYS A 109 15.59 25.71 16.26
C LYS A 109 14.42 24.89 15.79
N SER A 110 14.55 23.57 15.92
CA SER A 110 13.57 22.68 15.32
C SER A 110 12.16 22.94 15.88
N ASN A 111 11.20 23.15 14.97
CA ASN A 111 9.77 23.28 15.25
C ASN A 111 9.12 21.97 15.69
N TRP A 112 9.92 20.95 16.05
CA TRP A 112 9.37 19.68 16.49
C TRP A 112 8.48 19.87 17.72
N SER A 113 7.48 19.01 17.83
CA SER A 113 6.65 18.87 19.02
C SER A 113 6.84 17.47 19.59
N ALA A 114 6.92 17.35 20.91
CA ALA A 114 6.54 16.08 21.53
C ALA A 114 5.09 15.77 21.14
N TYR A 115 4.70 14.50 21.06
CA TYR A 115 3.32 14.13 20.76
C TYR A 115 2.77 13.09 21.73
N ALA A 116 1.47 13.13 21.97
CA ALA A 116 0.81 12.18 22.87
C ALA A 116 0.66 10.82 22.18
N LYS A 117 1.66 9.95 22.31
CA LYS A 117 1.66 8.62 21.68
C LYS A 117 0.41 7.79 21.99
N LYS A 118 -0.14 7.94 23.20
CA LYS A 118 -1.37 7.25 23.64
C LYS A 118 -2.63 7.75 22.93
N GLU A 119 -2.58 8.95 22.36
CA GLU A 119 -3.67 9.59 21.61
C GLU A 119 -3.45 9.52 20.09
N GLU A 120 -2.32 8.95 19.65
CA GLU A 120 -2.06 8.71 18.24
C GLU A 120 -3.00 7.62 17.72
N GLN A 121 -3.78 7.97 16.70
CA GLN A 121 -4.76 7.07 16.09
C GLN A 121 -4.57 7.09 14.58
N ALA A 122 -4.56 5.91 13.97
CA ALA A 122 -4.42 5.79 12.54
C ALA A 122 -5.19 4.59 12.01
N SER A 123 -5.71 4.70 10.80
CA SER A 123 -6.47 3.68 10.09
C SER A 123 -6.36 3.94 8.58
N PRO A 124 -6.75 3.00 7.70
CA PRO A 124 -6.66 3.22 6.25
C PRO A 124 -7.32 4.54 5.81
N GLY A 125 -6.51 5.49 5.35
CA GLY A 125 -6.97 6.81 4.90
C GLY A 125 -7.17 7.88 5.99
N TYR A 126 -6.78 7.63 7.25
CA TYR A 126 -6.91 8.60 8.35
C TYR A 126 -5.77 8.52 9.37
N TYR A 127 -5.30 9.69 9.85
CA TYR A 127 -4.34 9.82 10.94
C TYR A 127 -4.74 10.95 11.89
N LYS A 128 -4.50 10.79 13.19
CA LYS A 128 -4.71 11.79 14.23
C LYS A 128 -3.64 11.71 15.31
N THR A 129 -3.22 12.86 15.84
CA THR A 129 -2.28 12.98 16.96
C THR A 129 -2.45 14.31 17.69
N LEU A 130 -1.94 14.42 18.92
CA LEU A 130 -1.86 15.67 19.68
C LEU A 130 -0.40 16.11 19.78
N LEU A 131 -0.09 17.29 19.24
CA LEU A 131 1.21 17.95 19.35
C LEU A 131 1.29 18.69 20.69
N THR A 132 1.83 18.02 21.72
CA THR A 132 1.74 18.49 23.12
C THR A 132 2.53 19.75 23.40
N ARG A 133 3.62 20.03 22.66
CA ARG A 133 4.38 21.29 22.80
C ARG A 133 3.52 22.50 22.48
N TYR A 134 2.61 22.35 21.50
CA TYR A 134 1.81 23.45 20.98
C TYR A 134 0.33 23.39 21.41
N GLY A 135 -0.10 22.27 22.00
CA GLY A 135 -1.49 22.02 22.37
C GLY A 135 -2.42 21.90 21.16
N ILE A 136 -1.91 21.41 20.02
CA ILE A 136 -2.65 21.34 18.75
C ILE A 136 -3.04 19.90 18.45
N GLU A 137 -4.33 19.62 18.32
CA GLU A 137 -4.79 18.36 17.75
C GLU A 137 -4.71 18.42 16.22
N VAL A 138 -4.09 17.40 15.63
CA VAL A 138 -3.94 17.25 14.19
C VAL A 138 -4.75 16.05 13.74
N SER A 139 -5.59 16.23 12.72
CA SER A 139 -6.27 15.15 12.00
C SER A 139 -6.06 15.30 10.49
N ILE A 140 -5.71 14.23 9.79
CA ILE A 140 -5.41 14.26 8.35
C ILE A 140 -6.11 13.10 7.65
N THR A 141 -6.67 13.37 6.47
CA THR A 141 -7.18 12.36 5.54
C THR A 141 -6.73 12.70 4.10
N ALA A 142 -6.90 11.77 3.16
CA ALA A 142 -6.36 11.89 1.82
C ALA A 142 -7.33 11.38 0.74
N THR A 143 -7.16 11.92 -0.46
CA THR A 143 -7.72 11.48 -1.73
C THR A 143 -6.57 10.95 -2.61
N ILE A 144 -6.78 10.72 -3.92
CA ILE A 144 -5.72 10.21 -4.78
C ILE A 144 -4.62 11.27 -4.93
N ARG A 145 -4.98 12.55 -5.09
CA ARG A 145 -4.07 13.64 -5.45
C ARG A 145 -4.13 14.83 -4.50
N ALA A 146 -4.97 14.79 -3.46
CA ALA A 146 -5.05 15.85 -2.46
C ALA A 146 -5.15 15.31 -1.02
N ALA A 147 -4.72 16.12 -0.05
CA ALA A 147 -4.89 15.88 1.39
C ALA A 147 -5.78 16.96 2.02
N LEU A 148 -6.49 16.59 3.09
CA LEU A 148 -7.21 17.52 3.95
C LEU A 148 -6.70 17.37 5.39
N HIS A 149 -6.17 18.47 5.91
CA HIS A 149 -5.70 18.61 7.29
C HIS A 149 -6.74 19.39 8.09
N LYS A 150 -6.93 18.99 9.34
CA LYS A 150 -7.62 19.74 10.39
C LYS A 150 -6.63 19.98 11.52
N TYR A 151 -6.44 21.24 11.90
CA TYR A 151 -5.67 21.64 13.07
C TYR A 151 -6.58 22.35 14.04
N ASP A 152 -6.77 21.79 15.22
CA ASP A 152 -7.51 22.40 16.33
C ASP A 152 -6.51 23.18 17.19
N PHE A 153 -6.46 24.50 17.00
CA PHE A 153 -5.54 25.36 17.74
C PHE A 153 -6.13 25.77 19.09
N PRO A 154 -5.31 25.83 20.15
CA PRO A 154 -5.73 26.47 21.38
C PRO A 154 -5.94 27.97 21.16
N LYS A 155 -6.54 28.66 22.13
CA LYS A 155 -6.68 30.12 22.10
C LYS A 155 -5.28 30.79 22.09
N THR A 156 -4.90 31.37 20.96
CA THR A 156 -3.63 32.12 20.79
C THR A 156 -3.76 33.11 19.63
N ASP A 157 -3.10 34.26 19.74
CA ASP A 157 -2.96 35.26 18.67
C ASP A 157 -1.81 34.93 17.68
N LYS A 158 -1.07 33.84 17.94
CA LYS A 158 0.08 33.37 17.17
C LYS A 158 -0.05 31.88 16.83
N ALA A 159 -1.14 31.52 16.17
CA ALA A 159 -1.31 30.19 15.58
C ALA A 159 -0.65 30.18 14.19
N ASN A 160 0.32 29.30 13.95
CA ASN A 160 1.06 29.26 12.68
C ASN A 160 0.93 27.91 11.99
N ILE A 161 1.08 27.93 10.67
CA ILE A 161 1.36 26.74 9.87
C ILE A 161 2.63 27.04 9.07
N ILE A 162 3.66 26.23 9.33
CA ILE A 162 4.96 26.30 8.65
C ILE A 162 4.94 25.36 7.45
N ILE A 163 5.43 25.83 6.31
CA ILE A 163 5.63 25.04 5.09
C ILE A 163 7.12 25.02 4.79
N ASP A 164 7.67 23.81 4.75
CA ASP A 164 9.11 23.57 4.60
C ASP A 164 9.38 22.72 3.35
N LEU A 165 10.03 23.34 2.35
CA LEU A 165 10.50 22.68 1.14
C LEU A 165 11.99 22.27 1.21
N GLN A 166 12.67 22.55 2.32
CA GLN A 166 14.06 22.17 2.58
C GLN A 166 14.17 20.73 3.10
N TYR A 167 13.19 20.23 3.86
CA TYR A 167 13.24 18.89 4.47
C TYR A 167 13.63 17.77 3.47
N GLY A 168 14.62 16.95 3.80
CA GLY A 168 15.12 15.86 2.95
C GLY A 168 16.27 16.28 2.03
N THR A 169 16.42 15.61 0.89
CA THR A 169 17.51 15.83 -0.06
C THR A 169 17.47 17.26 -0.59
N THR A 170 18.62 17.92 -0.65
CA THR A 170 18.73 19.29 -1.14
C THR A 170 18.05 19.44 -2.51
N ALA A 171 17.09 20.35 -2.59
CA ALA A 171 16.40 20.63 -3.84
C ALA A 171 17.37 21.21 -4.87
N GLN A 172 17.20 20.83 -6.14
CA GLN A 172 17.83 21.53 -7.25
C GLN A 172 17.26 22.95 -7.35
N ASN A 173 15.94 23.05 -7.16
CA ASN A 173 15.21 24.30 -7.08
C ASN A 173 13.90 24.11 -6.31
N ALA A 174 13.44 25.14 -5.61
CA ALA A 174 12.14 25.19 -4.95
C ALA A 174 11.65 26.64 -4.92
N TRP A 175 10.34 26.83 -4.91
CA TRP A 175 9.75 28.15 -4.73
C TRP A 175 8.40 28.05 -4.02
N LEU A 176 8.07 29.11 -3.28
CA LEU A 176 6.81 29.30 -2.57
C LEU A 176 6.22 30.65 -2.93
N GLU A 177 4.90 30.71 -3.03
CA GLU A 177 4.15 31.91 -3.35
C GLU A 177 2.87 32.02 -2.52
N ILE A 178 2.64 33.22 -2.00
CA ILE A 178 1.40 33.65 -1.38
C ILE A 178 0.52 34.24 -2.48
N VAL A 179 -0.61 33.59 -2.77
CA VAL A 179 -1.55 34.04 -3.81
C VAL A 179 -2.52 35.07 -3.23
N ASN A 180 -3.07 34.80 -2.06
CA ASN A 180 -3.93 35.70 -1.29
C ASN A 180 -4.07 35.18 0.14
N LYS A 181 -4.88 35.84 0.99
CA LYS A 181 -5.09 35.51 2.42
C LYS A 181 -5.58 34.08 2.72
N HIS A 182 -6.01 33.32 1.72
CA HIS A 182 -6.47 31.94 1.86
C HIS A 182 -5.64 30.93 1.07
N GLU A 183 -4.65 31.37 0.30
CA GLU A 183 -4.08 30.53 -0.74
C GLU A 183 -2.56 30.70 -0.86
N ILE A 184 -1.87 29.56 -0.90
CA ILE A 184 -0.46 29.47 -1.23
C ILE A 184 -0.25 28.40 -2.30
N ARG A 185 0.85 28.50 -3.01
CA ARG A 185 1.30 27.49 -3.97
C ARG A 185 2.82 27.37 -3.97
N GLY A 186 3.32 26.31 -4.56
CA GLY A 186 4.76 26.12 -4.66
C GLY A 186 5.15 24.98 -5.57
N CYS A 187 6.45 24.85 -5.77
CA CYS A 187 7.06 23.72 -6.44
C CYS A 187 8.36 23.36 -5.74
N ARG A 188 8.68 22.08 -5.72
CA ARG A 188 10.01 21.56 -5.39
C ARG A 188 10.51 20.65 -6.50
N MET A 189 11.78 20.78 -6.84
CA MET A 189 12.47 19.96 -7.82
C MET A 189 13.69 19.29 -7.20
N THR A 190 13.70 17.96 -7.21
CA THR A 190 14.80 17.11 -6.75
C THR A 190 14.95 15.97 -7.76
N ASN A 191 16.18 15.60 -8.10
CA ASN A 191 16.48 14.51 -9.06
C ASN A 191 15.76 14.66 -10.41
N ASN A 192 15.65 15.90 -10.91
CA ASN A 192 14.90 16.31 -12.10
C ASN A 192 13.39 16.11 -12.06
N ARG A 193 12.84 15.69 -10.92
CA ARG A 193 11.41 15.47 -10.73
C ARG A 193 10.81 16.69 -10.07
N ARG A 194 9.71 17.21 -10.61
CA ARG A 194 8.97 18.33 -10.02
C ARG A 194 7.79 17.81 -9.21
N LEU A 195 7.51 18.48 -8.09
CA LEU A 195 6.27 18.36 -7.36
C LEU A 195 5.71 19.76 -7.14
N TYR A 196 4.62 20.05 -7.83
CA TYR A 196 3.81 21.24 -7.62
C TYR A 196 2.76 20.98 -6.56
N PHE A 197 2.43 22.01 -5.78
CA PHE A 197 1.30 21.96 -4.87
C PHE A 197 0.50 23.26 -4.89
N TYR A 198 -0.77 23.14 -4.54
CA TYR A 198 -1.65 24.27 -4.27
C TYR A 198 -2.37 24.01 -2.95
N ALA A 199 -2.39 24.99 -2.04
CA ALA A 199 -3.04 24.84 -0.74
C ALA A 199 -4.05 25.96 -0.46
N ARG A 200 -5.20 25.59 0.10
CA ARG A 200 -6.28 26.51 0.49
C ARG A 200 -6.65 26.36 1.96
N PHE A 201 -6.67 27.46 2.70
CA PHE A 201 -6.98 27.54 4.13
C PHE A 201 -8.42 27.97 4.36
N SER A 202 -9.12 27.33 5.31
CA SER A 202 -10.50 27.70 5.67
C SER A 202 -10.63 29.04 6.40
N LYS A 203 -9.53 29.59 6.89
CA LYS A 203 -9.44 30.87 7.58
C LYS A 203 -8.47 31.79 6.84
N PRO A 204 -8.70 33.11 6.82
CA PRO A 204 -7.72 34.04 6.26
C PRO A 204 -6.53 34.17 7.21
N PHE A 205 -5.29 34.13 6.70
CA PHE A 205 -4.13 34.44 7.52
C PHE A 205 -4.02 35.96 7.78
N LYS A 206 -3.52 36.31 8.97
CA LYS A 206 -3.28 37.68 9.44
C LYS A 206 -1.94 38.21 8.95
N SER A 207 -0.92 37.37 8.98
CA SER A 207 0.44 37.67 8.52
C SER A 207 1.11 36.42 7.97
N SER A 208 2.23 36.61 7.28
CA SER A 208 3.00 35.54 6.64
C SER A 208 4.42 36.02 6.42
N GLY A 209 5.38 35.10 6.33
CA GLY A 209 6.76 35.41 5.97
C GLY A 209 7.37 34.27 5.18
N ILE A 210 8.26 34.60 4.25
CA ILE A 210 8.98 33.64 3.39
C ILE A 210 10.49 33.88 3.52
N THR A 211 11.28 32.81 3.56
CA THR A 211 12.73 32.85 3.59
C THR A 211 13.38 31.78 2.69
N THR A 212 14.64 32.02 2.33
CA THR A 212 15.57 31.08 1.71
C THR A 212 16.77 30.84 2.62
N GLY A 213 17.01 29.60 3.01
CA GLY A 213 18.13 29.25 3.88
C GLY A 213 17.97 29.89 5.26
N ASN A 214 18.99 30.62 5.70
CA ASN A 214 19.02 31.31 7.00
C ASN A 214 18.86 32.83 6.89
N ALA A 215 18.41 33.34 5.72
CA ALA A 215 18.20 34.77 5.52
C ALA A 215 16.97 35.27 6.29
N PRO A 216 16.88 36.55 6.72
CA PRO A 216 15.66 37.07 7.33
C PRO A 216 14.43 36.90 6.43
N GLU A 217 13.26 36.70 7.05
CA GLU A 217 11.96 36.70 6.40
C GLU A 217 11.75 37.98 5.60
N GLN A 218 11.13 37.84 4.43
CA GLN A 218 10.75 38.95 3.59
C GLN A 218 9.25 38.91 3.36
N GLU A 219 8.61 40.09 3.38
CA GLU A 219 7.22 40.28 2.94
C GLU A 219 7.16 40.33 1.41
N LYS A 220 7.66 39.29 0.75
CA LYS A 220 7.54 39.12 -0.71
C LYS A 220 6.45 38.10 -1.02
N PRO A 221 5.64 38.32 -2.07
CA PRO A 221 4.60 37.37 -2.44
C PRO A 221 5.20 36.05 -2.93
N ARG A 222 6.44 36.04 -3.46
CA ARG A 222 7.10 34.84 -3.97
C ARG A 222 8.58 34.81 -3.63
N MET A 223 9.10 33.62 -3.36
CA MET A 223 10.54 33.38 -3.18
C MET A 223 10.96 32.05 -3.79
N GLU A 224 12.19 32.01 -4.30
CA GLU A 224 12.78 30.86 -5.00
C GLU A 224 14.21 30.62 -4.50
N GLY A 225 14.59 29.34 -4.40
CA GLY A 225 15.91 28.92 -3.94
C GLY A 225 15.95 27.45 -3.57
N LYS A 226 17.07 26.97 -3.01
CA LYS A 226 17.25 25.55 -2.66
C LYS A 226 16.67 25.14 -1.30
N ALA A 227 16.34 26.11 -0.45
CA ALA A 227 15.91 25.90 0.93
C ALA A 227 14.80 26.90 1.31
N VAL A 228 13.69 26.86 0.57
CA VAL A 228 12.57 27.79 0.79
C VAL A 228 11.67 27.30 1.90
N LYS A 229 11.35 28.20 2.83
CA LYS A 229 10.40 27.99 3.92
C LYS A 229 9.46 29.18 4.02
N MET A 230 8.25 28.95 4.53
CA MET A 230 7.34 30.04 4.89
C MET A 230 6.53 29.68 6.13
N PHE A 231 5.92 30.68 6.75
CA PHE A 231 4.81 30.50 7.66
C PHE A 231 3.61 31.33 7.23
N VAL A 232 2.42 30.87 7.59
CA VAL A 232 1.20 31.67 7.65
C VAL A 232 0.70 31.69 9.09
N GLN A 233 0.27 32.86 9.57
CA GLN A 233 -0.17 33.05 10.95
C GLN A 233 -1.63 33.51 11.02
N PHE A 234 -2.34 33.02 12.03
CA PHE A 234 -3.72 33.34 12.34
C PHE A 234 -3.85 33.89 13.76
N ASP A 235 -4.92 34.63 13.98
CA ASP A 235 -5.28 35.19 15.28
C ASP A 235 -6.52 34.47 15.81
N ASN A 236 -6.35 33.71 16.90
CA ASN A 236 -7.37 32.93 17.60
C ASN A 236 -8.30 32.14 16.66
N PRO A 237 -7.76 31.31 15.74
CA PRO A 237 -8.57 30.74 14.67
C PRO A 237 -9.52 29.61 15.11
N GLY A 238 -9.23 28.96 16.24
CA GLY A 238 -9.78 27.66 16.58
C GLY A 238 -9.42 26.62 15.50
N ASP A 239 -10.43 25.93 14.98
CA ASP A 239 -10.27 24.98 13.88
C ASP A 239 -9.81 25.65 12.57
N VAL A 240 -8.65 25.26 12.07
CA VAL A 240 -8.15 25.59 10.73
C VAL A 240 -8.09 24.31 9.89
N MET A 241 -8.75 24.34 8.73
CA MET A 241 -8.66 23.28 7.74
C MET A 241 -7.76 23.71 6.57
N VAL A 242 -6.91 22.80 6.10
CA VAL A 242 -6.03 23.04 4.95
C VAL A 242 -6.20 21.93 3.94
N LYS A 243 -6.53 22.30 2.71
CA LYS A 243 -6.58 21.35 1.58
C LYS A 243 -5.34 21.55 0.75
N VAL A 244 -4.64 20.46 0.41
CA VAL A 244 -3.39 20.51 -0.35
C VAL A 244 -3.50 19.57 -1.54
N GLY A 245 -3.51 20.11 -2.76
CA GLY A 245 -3.48 19.33 -4.00
C GLY A 245 -2.06 19.24 -4.53
N LEU A 246 -1.70 18.09 -5.11
CA LEU A 246 -0.40 17.84 -5.72
C LEU A 246 -0.52 17.67 -7.23
N SER A 247 0.56 17.98 -7.95
CA SER A 247 0.75 17.61 -9.36
C SER A 247 2.23 17.41 -9.65
N ARG A 248 2.54 16.41 -10.49
CA ARG A 248 3.89 16.22 -11.04
C ARG A 248 4.14 17.06 -12.31
N VAL A 249 3.15 17.83 -12.76
CA VAL A 249 3.15 18.54 -14.05
C VAL A 249 3.12 20.05 -13.90
N SER A 250 2.17 20.60 -13.12
CA SER A 250 1.95 22.04 -13.06
C SER A 250 1.13 22.48 -11.84
N GLU A 251 1.25 23.75 -11.49
CA GLU A 251 0.41 24.41 -10.48
C GLU A 251 -1.08 24.34 -10.82
N ALA A 252 -1.44 24.58 -12.08
CA ALA A 252 -2.81 24.49 -12.55
C ALA A 252 -3.37 23.06 -12.44
N GLY A 253 -2.51 22.05 -12.65
CA GLY A 253 -2.85 20.65 -12.39
C GLY A 253 -3.12 20.39 -10.91
N ALA A 254 -2.24 20.88 -10.03
CA ALA A 254 -2.40 20.74 -8.58
C ALA A 254 -3.71 21.38 -8.08
N LEU A 255 -4.04 22.59 -8.58
CA LEU A 255 -5.29 23.27 -8.27
C LEU A 255 -6.51 22.48 -8.78
N LYS A 256 -6.49 22.02 -10.04
CA LYS A 256 -7.59 21.23 -10.62
C LYS A 256 -7.82 19.92 -9.85
N ASN A 257 -6.74 19.23 -9.47
CA ASN A 257 -6.81 18.04 -8.64
C ASN A 257 -7.47 18.36 -7.28
N LEU A 258 -7.05 19.44 -6.64
CA LEU A 258 -7.61 19.90 -5.35
C LEU A 258 -9.10 20.18 -5.43
N GLU A 259 -9.52 21.00 -6.39
CA GLU A 259 -10.92 21.45 -6.54
C GLU A 259 -11.85 20.30 -6.90
N THR A 260 -11.36 19.33 -7.68
CA THR A 260 -12.18 18.19 -8.09
C THR A 260 -12.30 17.14 -6.98
N GLU A 261 -11.20 16.79 -6.31
CA GLU A 261 -11.20 15.73 -5.30
C GLU A 261 -11.67 16.21 -3.92
N ILE A 262 -11.48 17.50 -3.59
CA ILE A 262 -11.89 18.09 -2.30
C ILE A 262 -12.54 19.48 -2.52
N PRO A 263 -13.79 19.55 -3.01
CA PRO A 263 -14.44 20.83 -3.33
C PRO A 263 -14.73 21.68 -2.07
N GLY A 264 -15.17 21.05 -0.98
CA GLY A 264 -15.49 21.72 0.31
C GLY A 264 -14.46 21.44 1.42
N TYR A 265 -14.82 21.71 2.67
CA TYR A 265 -13.99 21.45 3.87
C TYR A 265 -14.60 20.37 4.80
N ASN A 266 -15.48 19.51 4.28
CA ASN A 266 -16.10 18.46 5.08
C ASN A 266 -15.14 17.28 5.31
N PHE A 267 -14.47 17.29 6.45
CA PHE A 267 -13.50 16.26 6.83
C PHE A 267 -14.10 14.85 6.89
N LYS A 268 -15.31 14.72 7.44
CA LYS A 268 -15.97 13.42 7.60
C LYS A 268 -16.32 12.78 6.25
N ASP A 269 -16.68 13.59 5.25
CA ASP A 269 -16.99 13.08 3.91
C ASP A 269 -15.74 12.51 3.23
N ILE A 270 -14.60 13.23 3.31
CA ILE A 270 -13.33 12.75 2.74
C ILE A 270 -12.82 11.52 3.50
N GLN A 271 -12.94 11.50 4.83
CA GLN A 271 -12.60 10.33 5.64
C GLN A 271 -13.47 9.11 5.25
N LYS A 272 -14.77 9.31 5.02
CA LYS A 272 -15.68 8.25 4.57
C LYS A 272 -15.35 7.77 3.16
N LEU A 273 -15.02 8.68 2.24
CA LEU A 273 -14.56 8.35 0.90
C LEU A 273 -13.29 7.47 0.97
N ALA A 274 -12.32 7.88 1.78
CA ALA A 274 -11.09 7.13 1.96
C ALA A 274 -11.32 5.73 2.53
N LYS A 275 -12.17 5.64 3.56
CA LYS A 275 -12.58 4.34 4.13
C LYS A 275 -13.26 3.47 3.07
N THR A 276 -14.15 4.04 2.25
CA THR A 276 -14.88 3.30 1.21
C THR A 276 -13.94 2.75 0.15
N ALA A 277 -12.95 3.54 -0.29
CA ALA A 277 -11.93 3.09 -1.23
C ALA A 277 -11.12 1.90 -0.68
N TRP A 278 -10.80 1.91 0.62
CA TRP A 278 -10.12 0.79 1.27
C TRP A 278 -11.02 -0.43 1.48
N ILE A 279 -12.31 -0.25 1.80
CA ILE A 279 -13.28 -1.36 1.81
C ILE A 279 -13.30 -2.03 0.43
N ASP A 280 -13.39 -1.24 -0.63
CA ASP A 280 -13.44 -1.75 -1.99
C ASP A 280 -12.18 -2.54 -2.35
N GLU A 281 -10.99 -2.02 -2.05
CA GLU A 281 -9.73 -2.70 -2.40
C GLU A 281 -9.48 -3.94 -1.52
N LEU A 282 -9.67 -3.85 -0.20
CA LEU A 282 -9.46 -4.97 0.73
C LEU A 282 -10.53 -6.05 0.59
N SER A 283 -11.69 -5.73 0.01
CA SER A 283 -12.76 -6.72 -0.18
C SER A 283 -12.47 -7.75 -1.27
N LYS A 284 -11.48 -7.49 -2.15
CA LYS A 284 -11.07 -8.39 -3.24
C LYS A 284 -10.54 -9.74 -2.74
N ILE A 285 -10.07 -9.79 -1.49
CA ILE A 285 -9.69 -11.04 -0.82
C ILE A 285 -10.40 -11.12 0.53
N GLN A 286 -11.05 -12.24 0.80
CA GLN A 286 -11.69 -12.53 2.08
C GLN A 286 -11.04 -13.71 2.76
N VAL A 287 -10.54 -13.52 3.98
CA VAL A 287 -9.97 -14.59 4.80
C VAL A 287 -10.78 -14.84 6.07
N GLU A 288 -10.89 -16.10 6.46
CA GLU A 288 -11.63 -16.59 7.63
C GLU A 288 -10.80 -17.59 8.44
N GLY A 289 -11.03 -17.67 9.76
CA GLY A 289 -10.25 -18.55 10.62
C GLY A 289 -8.81 -18.07 10.84
N GLY A 290 -7.85 -18.99 10.78
CA GLY A 290 -6.41 -18.70 10.93
C GLY A 290 -5.80 -19.04 12.29
N GLY A 291 -6.51 -19.81 13.10
CA GLY A 291 -6.01 -20.31 14.38
C GLY A 291 -7.14 -20.89 15.22
N PRO A 292 -6.81 -21.64 16.29
CA PRO A 292 -7.82 -22.18 17.20
C PRO A 292 -8.62 -21.02 17.80
N THR A 293 -9.95 -21.13 17.77
CA THR A 293 -10.85 -20.18 18.43
C THR A 293 -10.52 -20.09 19.92
N ARG A 294 -10.80 -18.96 20.55
CA ARG A 294 -10.59 -18.78 21.99
C ARG A 294 -11.29 -19.86 22.84
N GLN A 295 -12.44 -20.35 22.38
CA GLN A 295 -13.15 -21.49 23.00
C GLN A 295 -12.34 -22.80 22.89
N THR A 296 -11.82 -23.14 21.70
CA THR A 296 -10.97 -24.33 21.52
C THR A 296 -9.64 -24.24 22.28
N GLN A 297 -9.07 -23.03 22.44
CA GLN A 297 -7.88 -22.80 23.26
C GLN A 297 -8.16 -23.07 24.75
N ASN A 298 -9.30 -22.57 25.26
CA ASN A 298 -9.71 -22.79 26.65
C ASN A 298 -10.02 -24.27 26.91
N ALA A 299 -10.65 -24.96 25.97
CA ALA A 299 -10.90 -26.40 26.06
C ALA A 299 -9.60 -27.21 26.07
N ALA A 300 -8.64 -26.90 25.19
CA ALA A 300 -7.33 -27.56 25.17
C ALA A 300 -6.54 -27.35 26.47
N ALA A 301 -6.59 -26.14 27.05
CA ALA A 301 -5.94 -25.84 28.34
C ALA A 301 -6.58 -26.60 29.51
N SER A 302 -7.90 -26.82 29.47
CA SER A 302 -8.60 -27.63 30.47
C SER A 302 -8.28 -29.13 30.38
N MET A 303 -8.09 -29.66 29.15
CA MET A 303 -7.72 -31.05 28.91
C MET A 303 -6.25 -31.36 29.24
N SER A 304 -5.35 -30.38 29.17
CA SER A 304 -3.93 -30.57 29.48
C SER A 304 -3.60 -30.56 30.98
N GLY A 305 -4.61 -30.58 31.87
CA GLY A 305 -4.42 -30.58 33.33
C GLY A 305 -3.79 -29.29 33.89
N ILE A 306 -3.66 -28.23 33.07
CA ILE A 306 -3.08 -26.95 33.48
C ILE A 306 -4.18 -26.15 34.17
N ASN A 307 -4.21 -26.22 35.51
CA ASN A 307 -5.15 -25.45 36.31
C ASN A 307 -5.00 -23.94 35.98
N PRO A 308 -6.04 -23.26 35.45
CA PRO A 308 -5.94 -21.84 35.08
C PRO A 308 -5.63 -20.93 36.28
N SER A 309 -5.90 -21.40 37.50
CA SER A 309 -5.99 -20.61 38.73
C SER A 309 -4.69 -20.17 39.39
N ARG A 310 -3.50 -20.42 38.81
CA ARG A 310 -2.20 -20.08 39.45
C ARG A 310 -1.21 -19.19 38.69
N ARG A 311 -1.60 -18.57 37.58
CA ARG A 311 -0.94 -17.34 37.11
C ARG A 311 -2.03 -16.29 37.01
N GLY A 312 -1.77 -15.05 37.40
CA GLY A 312 -2.65 -13.94 37.02
C GLY A 312 -2.66 -13.88 35.49
N LYS A 313 -3.65 -14.53 34.86
CA LYS A 313 -3.58 -14.89 33.44
C LYS A 313 -4.41 -13.92 32.63
N THR A 314 -3.72 -12.95 32.02
CA THR A 314 -4.19 -12.34 30.78
C THR A 314 -4.63 -13.47 29.85
N PRO A 315 -5.85 -13.42 29.29
CA PRO A 315 -6.33 -14.46 28.39
C PRO A 315 -5.36 -14.67 27.22
N ALA A 316 -5.24 -15.92 26.74
CA ALA A 316 -4.47 -16.19 25.53
C ALA A 316 -4.99 -15.32 24.36
N PRO A 317 -4.08 -14.78 23.53
CA PRO A 317 -4.49 -13.92 22.43
C PRO A 317 -5.27 -14.70 21.37
N ASP A 318 -6.20 -14.02 20.69
CA ASP A 318 -6.89 -14.57 19.53
C ASP A 318 -5.92 -14.62 18.34
N TYR A 319 -5.21 -15.74 18.20
CA TYR A 319 -4.23 -15.94 17.12
C TYR A 319 -4.85 -15.82 15.73
N GLY A 320 -6.12 -16.18 15.55
CA GLY A 320 -6.82 -16.00 14.28
C GLY A 320 -7.01 -14.52 13.95
N LEU A 321 -7.41 -13.71 14.93
CA LEU A 321 -7.45 -12.26 14.78
C LEU A 321 -6.06 -11.68 14.46
N LEU A 322 -5.01 -12.10 15.18
CA LEU A 322 -3.65 -11.61 14.95
C LEU A 322 -3.16 -11.91 13.52
N ARG A 323 -3.39 -13.13 13.01
CA ARG A 323 -3.04 -13.49 11.63
C ARG A 323 -3.83 -12.69 10.60
N ARG A 324 -5.14 -12.51 10.80
CA ARG A 324 -5.97 -11.68 9.90
C ARG A 324 -5.53 -10.22 9.93
N THR A 325 -5.13 -9.68 11.08
CA THR A 325 -4.58 -8.33 11.17
C THR A 325 -3.28 -8.20 10.39
N ALA A 326 -2.33 -9.12 10.57
CA ALA A 326 -1.09 -9.14 9.79
C ALA A 326 -1.37 -9.25 8.28
N PHE A 327 -2.33 -10.09 7.89
CA PHE A 327 -2.72 -10.29 6.49
C PHE A 327 -3.34 -9.05 5.85
N TYR A 328 -4.35 -8.44 6.47
CA TYR A 328 -4.99 -7.25 5.89
C TYR A 328 -4.08 -6.03 5.94
N THR A 329 -3.16 -5.93 6.91
CA THR A 329 -2.12 -4.89 6.87
C THR A 329 -1.12 -5.13 5.75
N ALA A 330 -0.65 -6.36 5.53
CA ALA A 330 0.22 -6.66 4.40
C ALA A 330 -0.50 -6.39 3.06
N LEU A 331 -1.77 -6.75 2.95
CA LEU A 331 -2.58 -6.41 1.79
C LEU A 331 -2.70 -4.88 1.63
N TYR A 332 -2.88 -4.12 2.71
CA TYR A 332 -2.86 -2.65 2.66
C TYR A 332 -1.53 -2.11 2.11
N HIS A 333 -0.38 -2.56 2.62
CA HIS A 333 0.94 -2.10 2.15
C HIS A 333 1.18 -2.41 0.67
N ALA A 334 0.83 -3.63 0.23
CA ALA A 334 0.96 -4.06 -1.18
C ALA A 334 0.10 -3.25 -2.16
N LYS A 335 -0.79 -2.38 -1.66
CA LYS A 335 -1.69 -1.53 -2.45
C LYS A 335 -1.33 -0.06 -2.38
N LEU A 336 -0.19 0.32 -1.80
CA LEU A 336 0.27 1.72 -1.76
C LEU A 336 1.12 2.12 -2.98
N SER A 337 1.70 1.14 -3.69
CA SER A 337 2.65 1.38 -4.78
C SER A 337 2.42 0.44 -5.98
N PRO A 338 2.65 0.87 -7.23
CA PRO A 338 3.04 2.22 -7.66
C PRO A 338 1.94 3.26 -7.47
N SER A 339 2.30 4.52 -7.21
CA SER A 339 1.31 5.59 -7.05
C SER A 339 0.85 6.14 -8.39
N VAL A 340 -0.38 6.65 -8.44
CA VAL A 340 -0.86 7.46 -9.57
C VAL A 340 0.10 8.63 -9.81
N GLY A 341 0.47 8.84 -11.08
CA GLY A 341 1.38 9.91 -11.51
C GLY A 341 0.81 10.92 -12.48
N SER A 342 -0.35 10.67 -13.09
CA SER A 342 -1.08 11.68 -13.83
C SER A 342 -1.97 12.54 -12.94
N ASP A 343 -2.16 13.79 -13.33
CA ASP A 343 -3.25 14.65 -12.88
C ASP A 343 -4.61 14.08 -13.30
N ILE A 344 -5.70 14.65 -12.78
CA ILE A 344 -7.06 14.22 -13.08
C ILE A 344 -7.45 14.41 -14.55
N ASP A 345 -6.78 15.32 -15.25
CA ASP A 345 -6.94 15.55 -16.69
C ASP A 345 -6.04 14.65 -17.57
N GLY A 346 -5.38 13.67 -16.95
CA GLY A 346 -4.52 12.71 -17.63
C GLY A 346 -3.11 13.22 -17.92
N ARG A 347 -2.78 14.50 -17.66
CA ARG A 347 -1.41 14.99 -17.86
C ARG A 347 -0.44 14.32 -16.88
N TYR A 348 0.70 13.89 -17.37
CA TYR A 348 1.81 13.38 -16.56
C TYR A 348 3.14 13.92 -17.07
N GLY A 349 4.16 13.88 -16.22
CA GLY A 349 5.53 14.27 -16.55
C GLY A 349 6.51 13.12 -16.31
N ASP A 350 7.58 13.08 -17.10
CA ASP A 350 8.71 12.17 -16.89
C ASP A 350 9.91 12.87 -16.22
N ASP A 351 10.96 12.10 -15.91
CA ASP A 351 12.17 12.58 -15.24
C ASP A 351 13.06 13.44 -16.17
N THR A 352 12.71 13.60 -17.44
CA THR A 352 13.36 14.51 -18.39
C THR A 352 12.71 15.90 -18.40
N GLY A 353 11.60 16.06 -17.68
CA GLY A 353 10.79 17.28 -17.69
C GLY A 353 9.81 17.37 -18.87
N LYS A 354 9.72 16.32 -19.69
CA LYS A 354 8.72 16.25 -20.77
C LYS A 354 7.37 15.91 -20.17
N THR A 355 6.33 16.55 -20.70
CA THR A 355 4.94 16.30 -20.31
C THR A 355 4.16 15.67 -21.45
N ALA A 356 3.19 14.83 -21.10
CA ALA A 356 2.31 14.15 -22.03
C ALA A 356 0.93 13.94 -21.40
N VAL A 357 -0.03 13.41 -22.16
CA VAL A 357 -1.40 13.12 -21.70
C VAL A 357 -1.66 11.63 -21.86
N ALA A 358 -2.07 10.97 -20.78
CA ALA A 358 -2.52 9.59 -20.80
C ALA A 358 -3.94 9.53 -21.38
N LYS A 359 -4.08 8.93 -22.57
CA LYS A 359 -5.37 8.72 -23.24
C LYS A 359 -5.88 7.32 -22.92
N ASP A 360 -7.03 7.22 -22.27
CA ASP A 360 -7.70 5.95 -21.96
C ASP A 360 -6.93 5.02 -20.99
N PHE A 361 -6.06 5.60 -20.15
CA PHE A 361 -5.43 4.91 -19.01
C PHE A 361 -5.05 5.90 -17.92
N ILE A 362 -4.85 5.39 -16.69
CA ILE A 362 -4.27 6.17 -15.60
C ILE A 362 -2.75 5.99 -15.64
N PHE A 363 -1.99 7.09 -15.70
CA PHE A 363 -0.54 6.98 -15.60
C PHE A 363 -0.14 6.71 -14.15
N TYR A 364 0.64 5.66 -13.93
CA TYR A 364 1.26 5.31 -12.65
C TYR A 364 2.75 5.64 -12.68
N ASP A 365 3.24 6.25 -11.62
CA ASP A 365 4.67 6.50 -11.46
C ASP A 365 5.40 5.22 -11.08
N VAL A 366 6.04 4.63 -12.09
CA VAL A 366 6.79 3.39 -12.00
C VAL A 366 8.31 3.60 -11.92
N SER A 367 8.77 4.85 -11.91
CA SER A 367 10.20 5.21 -11.93
C SER A 367 10.95 4.86 -10.63
N GLY A 368 10.23 4.75 -9.51
CA GLY A 368 10.79 4.46 -8.18
C GLY A 368 10.58 3.02 -7.70
N LEU A 369 10.06 2.13 -8.53
CA LEU A 369 9.88 0.73 -8.16
C LEU A 369 11.20 -0.03 -8.28
N PRO A 370 11.50 -0.98 -7.36
CA PRO A 370 12.64 -1.88 -7.52
C PRO A 370 12.55 -2.63 -8.86
N GLY A 371 13.64 -2.68 -9.63
CA GLY A 371 13.72 -3.48 -10.86
C GLY A 371 13.56 -5.00 -10.65
N SER A 372 13.45 -5.45 -9.39
CA SER A 372 13.17 -6.83 -8.99
C SER A 372 11.75 -7.04 -8.46
N SER A 373 10.85 -6.06 -8.62
CA SER A 373 9.45 -6.20 -8.21
C SER A 373 8.83 -7.43 -8.86
N ARG A 374 8.29 -8.34 -8.04
CA ARG A 374 7.83 -9.66 -8.48
C ARG A 374 6.53 -10.04 -7.79
N HIS A 375 6.44 -9.84 -6.48
CA HIS A 375 5.31 -10.29 -5.68
C HIS A 375 4.12 -9.35 -5.84
N ASN A 376 4.37 -8.03 -5.84
CA ASN A 376 3.34 -7.04 -6.09
C ASN A 376 2.71 -7.25 -7.46
N TYR A 377 3.52 -7.56 -8.49
CA TYR A 377 3.02 -7.81 -9.84
C TYR A 377 2.14 -9.06 -9.90
N GLN A 378 2.54 -10.15 -9.25
CA GLN A 378 1.71 -11.37 -9.18
C GLN A 378 0.37 -11.12 -8.49
N LEU A 379 0.36 -10.34 -7.41
CA LEU A 379 -0.86 -9.98 -6.71
C LEU A 379 -1.72 -9.00 -7.53
N LEU A 380 -1.09 -8.08 -8.27
CA LEU A 380 -1.75 -7.13 -9.15
C LEU A 380 -2.45 -7.84 -10.32
N THR A 381 -1.73 -8.69 -11.07
CA THR A 381 -2.29 -9.42 -12.23
C THR A 381 -3.36 -10.43 -11.84
N LEU A 382 -3.31 -10.93 -10.60
CA LEU A 382 -4.36 -11.79 -10.03
C LEU A 382 -5.66 -11.02 -9.74
N LEU A 383 -5.56 -9.77 -9.31
CA LEU A 383 -6.69 -9.03 -8.73
C LEU A 383 -7.25 -7.90 -9.61
N ASP A 384 -6.47 -7.33 -10.53
CA ASP A 384 -6.86 -6.10 -11.21
C ASP A 384 -6.24 -5.95 -12.61
N HIS A 385 -6.85 -6.58 -13.61
CA HIS A 385 -6.39 -6.52 -15.00
C HIS A 385 -6.36 -5.11 -15.58
N LYS A 386 -7.33 -4.25 -15.23
CA LYS A 386 -7.34 -2.87 -15.71
C LYS A 386 -6.12 -2.12 -15.19
N ARG A 387 -5.83 -2.21 -13.89
CA ARG A 387 -4.67 -1.55 -13.30
C ARG A 387 -3.35 -2.15 -13.81
N THR A 388 -3.30 -3.46 -14.04
CA THR A 388 -2.16 -4.10 -14.74
C THR A 388 -1.90 -3.43 -16.09
N LEU A 389 -2.92 -3.28 -16.92
CA LEU A 389 -2.80 -2.64 -18.24
C LEU A 389 -2.38 -1.17 -18.14
N ASP A 390 -2.96 -0.41 -17.21
CA ASP A 390 -2.61 0.98 -16.97
C ASP A 390 -1.13 1.14 -16.55
N ILE A 391 -0.62 0.26 -15.69
CA ILE A 391 0.79 0.24 -15.27
C ILE A 391 1.72 -0.14 -16.44
N ILE A 392 1.36 -1.15 -17.25
CA ILE A 392 2.13 -1.52 -18.45
C ILE A 392 2.19 -0.35 -19.43
N LYS A 393 1.06 0.32 -19.70
CA LYS A 393 1.01 1.52 -20.54
C LYS A 393 1.88 2.65 -19.99
N SER A 394 1.87 2.84 -18.67
CA SER A 394 2.71 3.84 -17.99
C SER A 394 4.20 3.56 -18.19
N PHE A 395 4.62 2.31 -18.08
CA PHE A 395 5.98 1.90 -18.38
C PHE A 395 6.37 2.19 -19.84
N THR A 396 5.51 1.82 -20.80
CA THR A 396 5.77 2.07 -22.23
C THR A 396 5.78 3.55 -22.62
N ALA A 397 5.17 4.40 -21.80
CA ALA A 397 5.10 5.84 -22.01
C ALA A 397 6.38 6.58 -21.56
N LEU A 398 7.24 5.93 -20.76
CA LEU A 398 8.47 6.53 -20.26
C LEU A 398 9.61 6.46 -21.30
N PRO A 399 10.60 7.37 -21.23
CA PRO A 399 11.82 7.27 -22.04
C PRO A 399 12.52 5.92 -21.85
N ALA A 400 13.14 5.39 -22.91
CA ALA A 400 13.81 4.09 -22.90
C ALA A 400 14.86 3.98 -21.78
N THR A 401 15.58 5.04 -21.45
CA THR A 401 16.57 5.05 -20.36
C THR A 401 15.97 4.83 -18.98
N THR A 402 14.78 5.39 -18.72
CA THR A 402 14.05 5.16 -17.47
C THR A 402 13.43 3.77 -17.45
N ALA A 403 12.88 3.33 -18.59
CA ALA A 403 12.35 1.98 -18.75
C ALA A 403 13.41 0.89 -18.53
N LEU A 404 14.65 1.11 -18.97
CA LEU A 404 15.76 0.17 -18.77
C LEU A 404 16.24 0.11 -17.31
N LYS A 405 16.04 1.16 -16.50
CA LYS A 405 16.42 1.16 -15.07
C LYS A 405 15.53 0.22 -14.24
N ASN A 406 14.26 0.12 -14.60
CA ASN A 406 13.27 -0.67 -13.87
C ASN A 406 12.82 -1.80 -14.78
N ASP A 407 13.41 -2.98 -14.66
CA ASP A 407 13.08 -4.12 -15.50
C ASP A 407 11.63 -4.60 -15.25
N PHE A 408 10.72 -4.40 -16.22
CA PHE A 408 9.31 -4.82 -16.16
C PHE A 408 9.06 -6.19 -16.80
N SER A 409 10.11 -6.93 -17.17
CA SER A 409 9.98 -8.23 -17.84
C SER A 409 9.11 -9.22 -17.08
N THR A 410 9.18 -9.24 -15.74
CA THR A 410 8.38 -10.11 -14.88
C THR A 410 6.88 -9.80 -14.95
N LEU A 411 6.50 -8.52 -14.93
CA LEU A 411 5.10 -8.10 -15.07
C LEU A 411 4.57 -8.43 -16.46
N LEU A 412 5.36 -8.14 -17.50
CA LEU A 412 4.98 -8.37 -18.90
C LEU A 412 4.79 -9.86 -19.19
N ALA A 413 5.73 -10.70 -18.75
CA ALA A 413 5.65 -12.14 -18.90
C ALA A 413 4.42 -12.72 -18.18
N ASP A 414 4.21 -12.33 -16.92
CA ASP A 414 3.06 -12.79 -16.13
C ASP A 414 1.72 -12.31 -16.72
N ALA A 415 1.65 -11.07 -17.19
CA ALA A 415 0.47 -10.54 -17.86
C ALA A 415 0.17 -11.26 -19.18
N PHE A 416 1.19 -11.58 -19.97
CA PHE A 416 1.06 -12.34 -21.21
C PHE A 416 0.56 -13.76 -20.95
N ALA A 417 1.19 -14.48 -20.01
CA ALA A 417 0.81 -15.84 -19.65
C ALA A 417 -0.63 -15.96 -19.12
N LYS A 418 -1.15 -14.88 -18.54
CA LYS A 418 -2.51 -14.77 -18.04
C LYS A 418 -3.50 -14.22 -19.08
N GLY A 419 -3.05 -13.96 -20.30
CA GLY A 419 -3.88 -13.42 -21.37
C GLY A 419 -4.37 -11.98 -21.13
N ILE A 420 -3.72 -11.23 -20.24
CA ILE A 420 -4.07 -9.82 -19.96
C ILE A 420 -3.62 -8.93 -21.13
N ILE A 421 -2.49 -9.27 -21.75
CA ILE A 421 -1.96 -8.61 -22.95
C ILE A 421 -1.81 -9.63 -24.08
N HIS A 422 -1.94 -9.16 -25.33
CA HIS A 422 -1.82 -9.97 -26.54
C HIS A 422 -0.83 -9.33 -27.54
N GLY A 423 -0.01 -10.15 -28.20
CA GLY A 423 0.58 -9.85 -29.52
C GLY A 423 1.53 -8.65 -29.73
N GLN A 424 1.91 -7.84 -28.74
CA GLN A 424 2.72 -6.62 -28.98
C GLN A 424 3.96 -6.39 -28.10
N VAL A 425 4.33 -7.29 -27.18
CA VAL A 425 5.53 -7.09 -26.33
C VAL A 425 6.63 -8.12 -26.66
N ILE A 426 6.92 -8.29 -27.95
CA ILE A 426 8.00 -9.17 -28.44
C ILE A 426 9.36 -8.44 -28.41
N GLN A 427 9.67 -7.80 -27.28
CA GLN A 427 11.05 -7.56 -26.86
C GLN A 427 11.36 -8.25 -25.53
N SER A 428 10.34 -8.57 -24.72
CA SER A 428 10.53 -9.34 -23.49
C SER A 428 10.83 -10.80 -23.76
N ASP A 429 10.38 -11.42 -24.85
CA ASP A 429 10.68 -12.83 -25.10
C ASP A 429 12.18 -13.11 -25.25
N LYS A 430 12.94 -12.19 -25.87
CA LYS A 430 14.41 -12.30 -25.92
C LYS A 430 15.07 -11.98 -24.59
N TYR A 431 14.49 -11.12 -23.75
CA TYR A 431 15.08 -10.67 -22.47
C TYR A 431 14.75 -11.62 -21.30
N THR A 432 13.48 -12.04 -21.20
CA THR A 432 12.93 -13.01 -20.26
C THR A 432 13.53 -14.40 -20.51
N ALA A 433 13.59 -14.87 -21.77
CA ALA A 433 14.25 -16.16 -22.07
C ALA A 433 15.78 -16.10 -21.87
N ALA A 434 16.44 -14.96 -22.04
CA ALA A 434 17.89 -14.83 -21.81
C ALA A 434 18.27 -14.73 -20.33
N LYS A 435 17.45 -14.11 -19.47
CA LYS A 435 17.69 -14.04 -18.01
C LYS A 435 17.19 -15.28 -17.25
N LEU A 436 16.08 -15.90 -17.66
CA LEU A 436 15.63 -17.18 -17.09
C LEU A 436 16.60 -18.33 -17.42
N LYS A 437 17.34 -18.22 -18.54
CA LYS A 437 18.40 -19.18 -18.93
C LYS A 437 19.58 -19.30 -17.95
N TYR A 438 19.70 -18.45 -16.92
CA TYR A 438 20.90 -18.39 -16.08
C TYR A 438 20.66 -18.40 -14.55
N VAL A 439 19.60 -19.05 -14.07
CA VAL A 439 19.63 -19.60 -12.70
C VAL A 439 19.70 -21.11 -12.84
N PRO A 440 20.84 -21.76 -12.53
CA PRO A 440 20.84 -23.21 -12.42
C PRO A 440 19.84 -23.56 -11.30
N MET A 441 18.65 -24.03 -11.68
CA MET A 441 17.60 -24.48 -10.75
C MET A 441 17.94 -25.85 -10.15
N ARG A 442 19.21 -26.04 -9.81
CA ARG A 442 19.72 -27.15 -9.03
C ARG A 442 20.36 -26.55 -7.81
N TRP A 443 19.55 -26.35 -6.78
CA TRP A 443 20.03 -26.06 -5.43
C TRP A 443 20.22 -27.38 -4.70
N HIS A 444 21.41 -27.59 -4.16
CA HIS A 444 21.63 -28.72 -3.26
C HIS A 444 20.95 -28.45 -1.93
N GLU A 445 20.39 -29.50 -1.33
CA GLU A 445 19.70 -29.40 -0.05
C GLU A 445 20.58 -28.79 1.05
N THR A 446 21.89 -29.08 1.04
CA THR A 446 22.86 -28.49 1.97
C THR A 446 23.01 -26.98 1.81
N GLN A 447 22.89 -26.46 0.57
CA GLN A 447 22.92 -25.02 0.31
C GLN A 447 21.65 -24.35 0.83
N LEU A 448 20.47 -24.96 0.60
CA LEU A 448 19.21 -24.47 1.13
C LEU A 448 19.19 -24.50 2.67
N ASP A 449 19.66 -25.60 3.27
CA ASP A 449 19.76 -25.73 4.72
C ASP A 449 20.71 -24.69 5.32
N SER A 450 21.85 -24.42 4.68
CA SER A 450 22.77 -23.37 5.09
C SER A 450 22.12 -21.98 5.01
N LEU A 451 21.37 -21.72 3.94
CA LEU A 451 20.70 -20.44 3.73
C LEU A 451 19.60 -20.19 4.77
N PHE A 452 18.77 -21.18 5.05
CA PHE A 452 17.63 -21.03 5.97
C PHE A 452 17.98 -21.21 7.46
N LYS A 453 19.26 -21.44 7.79
CA LYS A 453 19.78 -21.25 9.16
C LYS A 453 19.75 -19.78 9.56
N ASN A 454 20.19 -18.90 8.67
CA ASN A 454 20.16 -17.44 8.83
C ASN A 454 19.50 -16.83 7.58
N PRO A 455 18.15 -16.84 7.53
CA PRO A 455 17.45 -16.48 6.32
C PRO A 455 17.75 -15.01 5.94
N PRO A 456 18.18 -14.75 4.70
CA PRO A 456 18.23 -13.40 4.17
C PRO A 456 16.83 -12.79 4.06
N GLY A 457 16.74 -11.47 3.88
CA GLY A 457 15.47 -10.77 3.68
C GLY A 457 14.59 -11.39 2.58
N VAL A 458 13.27 -11.38 2.78
CA VAL A 458 12.27 -12.11 1.97
C VAL A 458 12.36 -11.79 0.47
N THR A 459 12.77 -10.57 0.09
CA THR A 459 12.81 -10.09 -1.30
C THR A 459 13.78 -10.86 -2.19
N GLN A 460 14.96 -11.25 -1.68
CA GLN A 460 16.02 -11.86 -2.51
C GLN A 460 15.82 -13.36 -2.77
N TYR A 461 15.04 -14.05 -1.92
CA TYR A 461 15.00 -15.53 -1.90
C TYR A 461 13.58 -16.10 -1.75
N SER A 462 12.59 -15.27 -2.06
CA SER A 462 11.16 -15.54 -1.96
C SER A 462 10.63 -16.85 -2.57
N TYR A 463 11.30 -17.41 -3.59
CA TYR A 463 10.94 -18.68 -4.23
C TYR A 463 11.74 -19.88 -3.71
N LEU A 464 12.84 -19.65 -3.00
CA LEU A 464 13.74 -20.71 -2.53
C LEU A 464 13.11 -21.73 -1.57
N PRO A 465 12.11 -21.39 -0.72
CA PRO A 465 11.46 -22.42 0.08
C PRO A 465 10.89 -23.55 -0.78
N PHE A 466 10.38 -23.23 -1.96
CA PHE A 466 9.80 -24.20 -2.88
C PHE A 466 10.85 -25.07 -3.60
N MET A 467 12.14 -24.67 -3.59
CA MET A 467 13.22 -25.46 -4.19
C MET A 467 13.49 -26.76 -3.41
N TYR A 468 13.12 -26.85 -2.13
CA TYR A 468 13.12 -28.13 -1.41
C TYR A 468 12.23 -29.18 -2.09
N GLY A 469 11.18 -28.77 -2.81
CA GLY A 469 10.35 -29.67 -3.60
C GLY A 469 11.12 -30.46 -4.66
N LEU A 470 12.32 -30.02 -5.03
CA LEU A 470 13.22 -30.66 -5.98
C LEU A 470 14.33 -31.49 -5.31
N THR A 471 14.38 -31.51 -3.97
CA THR A 471 15.39 -32.27 -3.22
C THR A 471 14.81 -33.58 -2.69
N LYS A 472 15.61 -34.34 -1.93
CA LYS A 472 15.18 -35.57 -1.25
C LYS A 472 14.27 -35.32 -0.05
N SER A 473 14.12 -34.06 0.36
CA SER A 473 13.37 -33.65 1.56
C SER A 473 12.32 -32.58 1.23
N PRO A 474 11.32 -32.87 0.37
CA PRO A 474 10.34 -31.87 -0.09
C PRO A 474 9.50 -31.27 1.05
N TYR A 475 9.32 -32.01 2.15
CA TYR A 475 8.63 -31.52 3.35
C TYR A 475 9.34 -30.31 4.00
N LYS A 476 10.64 -30.10 3.77
CA LYS A 476 11.36 -28.94 4.31
C LYS A 476 10.83 -27.61 3.76
N ALA A 477 10.25 -27.61 2.55
CA ALA A 477 9.57 -26.42 2.00
C ALA A 477 8.50 -25.89 2.95
N GLN A 478 7.70 -26.80 3.50
CA GLN A 478 6.58 -26.51 4.38
C GLN A 478 7.07 -25.99 5.75
N VAL A 479 8.14 -26.60 6.28
CA VAL A 479 8.80 -26.15 7.52
C VAL A 479 9.33 -24.71 7.38
N VAL A 480 10.03 -24.43 6.28
CA VAL A 480 10.61 -23.11 6.04
C VAL A 480 9.54 -22.06 5.76
N LEU A 481 8.54 -22.38 4.92
CA LEU A 481 7.40 -21.48 4.67
C LEU A 481 6.67 -21.13 5.96
N ASN A 482 6.35 -22.12 6.80
CA ASN A 482 5.71 -21.87 8.08
C ASN A 482 6.58 -20.97 8.97
N ARG A 483 7.90 -21.20 9.04
CA ARG A 483 8.81 -20.34 9.81
C ARG A 483 8.77 -18.89 9.31
N LEU A 484 8.90 -18.68 7.99
CA LEU A 484 8.92 -17.36 7.38
C LEU A 484 7.59 -16.63 7.55
N LEU A 485 6.45 -17.30 7.34
CA LEU A 485 5.12 -16.70 7.55
C LEU A 485 4.90 -16.25 9.00
N ASN A 486 5.43 -17.00 9.98
CA ASN A 486 5.32 -16.63 11.39
C ASN A 486 6.30 -15.51 11.83
N THR A 487 7.18 -15.01 10.94
CA THR A 487 7.98 -13.79 11.21
C THR A 487 7.15 -12.51 11.08
N PHE A 488 6.01 -12.59 10.38
CA PHE A 488 5.07 -11.49 10.29
C PHE A 488 4.18 -11.48 11.53
N THR A 489 4.15 -10.35 12.24
CA THR A 489 3.38 -10.22 13.48
C THR A 489 2.52 -8.97 13.46
N ASN A 490 1.63 -8.85 14.45
CA ASN A 490 0.75 -7.68 14.60
C ASN A 490 1.41 -6.51 15.34
N ALA A 491 2.70 -6.62 15.71
CA ALA A 491 3.44 -5.58 16.41
C ALA A 491 3.95 -4.49 15.45
N SER A 492 4.35 -3.35 15.99
CA SER A 492 4.92 -2.23 15.21
C SER A 492 6.18 -2.62 14.43
N ASN A 493 6.95 -3.58 14.92
CA ASN A 493 8.11 -4.19 14.25
C ASN A 493 7.75 -5.50 13.53
N GLY A 494 6.48 -5.71 13.19
CA GLY A 494 5.96 -6.98 12.68
C GLY A 494 6.27 -7.29 11.21
N LEU A 495 7.11 -6.49 10.54
CA LEU A 495 7.68 -6.85 9.23
C LEU A 495 9.11 -7.40 9.44
N PRO A 496 9.49 -8.50 8.78
CA PRO A 496 10.79 -9.13 8.96
C PRO A 496 11.96 -8.37 8.32
N SER A 497 11.67 -7.41 7.46
CA SER A 497 12.64 -6.54 6.77
C SER A 497 11.92 -5.31 6.24
N GLY A 498 12.65 -4.42 5.56
CA GLY A 498 12.05 -3.33 4.78
C GLY A 498 11.07 -3.86 3.75
N ASP A 499 9.90 -3.22 3.66
CA ASP A 499 8.79 -3.72 2.86
C ASP A 499 9.01 -3.56 1.34
N ALA A 500 9.98 -2.72 0.95
CA ALA A 500 10.38 -2.47 -0.43
C ALA A 500 9.19 -2.15 -1.35
N ALA A 501 8.41 -1.12 -0.99
CA ALA A 501 7.21 -0.72 -1.71
C ALA A 501 6.14 -1.83 -1.82
N GLY A 502 5.96 -2.65 -0.77
CA GLY A 502 4.92 -3.66 -0.70
C GLY A 502 5.33 -5.07 -1.14
N GLU A 503 6.56 -5.29 -1.62
CA GLU A 503 7.00 -6.60 -2.12
C GLU A 503 6.95 -7.68 -1.04
N VAL A 504 7.50 -7.39 0.15
CA VAL A 504 7.52 -8.33 1.28
C VAL A 504 6.09 -8.64 1.73
N SER A 505 5.26 -7.62 1.81
CA SER A 505 3.85 -7.75 2.13
C SER A 505 3.05 -8.55 1.08
N ALA A 506 3.29 -8.33 -0.21
CA ALA A 506 2.64 -9.10 -1.28
C ALA A 506 3.06 -10.58 -1.28
N TRP A 507 4.34 -10.86 -0.98
CA TRP A 507 4.82 -12.23 -0.79
C TRP A 507 4.08 -12.91 0.36
N TYR A 508 3.91 -12.21 1.48
CA TYR A 508 3.18 -12.71 2.65
C TYR A 508 1.71 -12.98 2.33
N VAL A 509 1.04 -12.06 1.63
CA VAL A 509 -0.38 -12.23 1.23
C VAL A 509 -0.55 -13.48 0.36
N LEU A 510 0.26 -13.65 -0.69
CA LEU A 510 0.19 -14.80 -1.58
C LEU A 510 0.41 -16.11 -0.81
N ASN A 511 1.52 -16.22 -0.09
CA ASN A 511 1.86 -17.45 0.64
C ASN A 511 0.90 -17.75 1.79
N SER A 512 0.32 -16.74 2.45
CA SER A 512 -0.68 -16.94 3.51
C SER A 512 -2.00 -17.48 2.97
N MET A 513 -2.36 -17.16 1.72
CA MET A 513 -3.48 -17.81 1.03
C MET A 513 -3.15 -19.25 0.60
N GLY A 514 -1.87 -19.66 0.66
CA GLY A 514 -1.42 -20.97 0.23
C GLY A 514 -1.11 -21.07 -1.27
N ILE A 515 -0.89 -19.95 -1.97
CA ILE A 515 -0.56 -19.95 -3.41
C ILE A 515 0.62 -19.01 -3.70
N TYR A 516 1.50 -19.39 -4.63
CA TYR A 516 2.63 -18.54 -5.00
C TYR A 516 3.14 -18.82 -6.42
N ASN A 517 3.37 -17.80 -7.24
CA ASN A 517 3.90 -18.02 -8.58
C ASN A 517 5.46 -18.05 -8.57
N LEU A 518 6.02 -19.22 -8.93
CA LEU A 518 7.46 -19.50 -8.95
C LEU A 518 8.19 -19.02 -10.20
N LEU A 519 7.49 -18.86 -11.32
CA LEU A 519 8.03 -18.25 -12.53
C LEU A 519 6.98 -17.33 -13.16
N PRO A 520 7.15 -15.99 -13.07
CA PRO A 520 6.23 -15.08 -13.72
C PRO A 520 6.34 -15.35 -15.23
N GLY A 521 5.23 -15.76 -15.86
CA GLY A 521 5.23 -16.15 -17.28
C GLY A 521 4.77 -17.59 -17.58
N ASN A 522 4.64 -18.48 -16.60
CA ASN A 522 4.13 -19.84 -16.86
C ASN A 522 2.63 -20.03 -16.51
N GLY A 523 2.01 -19.05 -15.84
CA GLY A 523 0.61 -19.11 -15.42
C GLY A 523 0.30 -20.13 -14.31
N GLN A 524 1.32 -20.66 -13.62
CA GLN A 524 1.17 -21.64 -12.55
C GLN A 524 1.41 -21.01 -11.17
N TYR A 525 0.55 -21.36 -10.22
CA TYR A 525 0.72 -21.02 -8.80
C TYR A 525 1.04 -22.29 -8.02
N ALA A 526 2.25 -22.37 -7.46
CA ALA A 526 2.63 -23.43 -6.53
C ALA A 526 1.72 -23.39 -5.30
N ILE A 527 1.31 -24.56 -4.85
CA ILE A 527 0.46 -24.74 -3.68
C ILE A 527 1.37 -24.82 -2.45
N GLY A 528 1.15 -23.89 -1.52
CA GLY A 528 1.88 -23.74 -0.28
C GLY A 528 1.05 -24.15 0.94
N LEU A 529 1.17 -23.36 2.00
CA LEU A 529 0.53 -23.63 3.29
C LEU A 529 -0.55 -22.58 3.61
N PRO A 530 -1.84 -22.86 3.36
CA PRO A 530 -2.89 -21.91 3.67
C PRO A 530 -2.96 -21.64 5.19
N GLN A 531 -2.85 -20.37 5.56
CA GLN A 531 -2.85 -19.88 6.94
C GLN A 531 -4.26 -19.52 7.44
N PHE A 532 -5.29 -19.83 6.65
CA PHE A 532 -6.69 -19.51 6.92
C PHE A 532 -7.56 -20.73 6.60
N ASP A 533 -8.68 -20.86 7.32
CA ASP A 533 -9.63 -21.96 7.09
C ASP A 533 -10.24 -21.81 5.69
N ARG A 534 -10.45 -20.55 5.28
CA ARG A 534 -10.93 -20.16 3.95
C ARG A 534 -10.27 -18.86 3.52
N ALA A 535 -9.75 -18.84 2.29
CA ALA A 535 -9.35 -17.63 1.58
C ALA A 535 -10.10 -17.58 0.24
N THR A 536 -10.88 -16.53 0.01
CA THR A 536 -11.65 -16.32 -1.23
C THR A 536 -11.13 -15.11 -1.97
N ILE A 537 -10.76 -15.29 -3.23
CA ILE A 537 -10.22 -14.26 -4.11
C ILE A 537 -11.27 -13.94 -5.17
N THR A 538 -11.76 -12.70 -5.20
CA THR A 538 -12.60 -12.23 -6.30
C THR A 538 -11.71 -11.85 -7.48
N LEU A 539 -11.81 -12.64 -8.54
CA LEU A 539 -11.02 -12.48 -9.76
C LEU A 539 -11.61 -11.37 -10.66
N PRO A 540 -10.84 -10.81 -11.60
CA PRO A 540 -11.26 -9.67 -12.44
C PRO A 540 -12.55 -9.87 -13.25
N LEU A 541 -12.95 -11.12 -13.54
CA LEU A 541 -14.19 -11.46 -14.25
C LEU A 541 -15.36 -11.79 -13.30
N GLY A 542 -15.24 -11.45 -12.02
CA GLY A 542 -16.28 -11.62 -11.01
C GLY A 542 -16.44 -13.05 -10.46
N LYS A 543 -15.66 -14.01 -10.96
CA LYS A 543 -15.59 -15.37 -10.40
C LYS A 543 -14.73 -15.38 -9.14
N ASN A 544 -15.04 -16.30 -8.24
CA ASN A 544 -14.28 -16.49 -7.01
C ASN A 544 -13.39 -17.73 -7.13
N PHE A 545 -12.12 -17.58 -6.81
CA PHE A 545 -11.24 -18.70 -6.51
C PHE A 545 -11.10 -18.84 -5.00
N THR A 546 -11.34 -20.03 -4.48
CA THR A 546 -11.33 -20.29 -3.03
C THR A 546 -10.27 -21.33 -2.69
N VAL A 547 -9.45 -21.03 -1.68
CA VAL A 547 -8.57 -22.00 -1.03
C VAL A 547 -9.14 -22.33 0.35
N LEU A 548 -9.33 -23.61 0.61
CA LEU A 548 -9.77 -24.14 1.90
C LEU A 548 -8.63 -24.88 2.57
N ASN A 549 -8.39 -24.61 3.85
CA ASN A 549 -7.59 -25.49 4.68
C ASN A 549 -8.52 -26.52 5.33
N ALA A 550 -8.58 -27.71 4.75
CA ALA A 550 -9.42 -28.82 5.20
C ALA A 550 -8.72 -29.70 6.26
N GLY A 551 -7.56 -29.28 6.77
CA GLY A 551 -6.81 -29.97 7.81
C GLY A 551 -7.38 -29.80 9.22
N ALA A 552 -6.88 -30.60 10.16
CA ALA A 552 -7.28 -30.56 11.57
C ALA A 552 -6.74 -29.30 12.28
N SER A 553 -7.47 -28.19 12.26
CA SER A 553 -7.14 -26.91 12.93
C SER A 553 -5.76 -26.31 12.58
N ILE A 554 -5.71 -25.01 12.30
CA ILE A 554 -4.47 -24.31 11.99
C ILE A 554 -3.64 -24.14 13.27
N THR A 555 -2.59 -24.95 13.42
CA THR A 555 -1.68 -24.93 14.57
C THR A 555 -0.22 -24.86 14.11
N LEU A 556 0.71 -24.56 15.04
CA LEU A 556 2.14 -24.47 14.71
C LEU A 556 2.74 -25.78 14.17
N GLY A 557 2.16 -26.93 14.50
CA GLY A 557 2.63 -28.25 14.08
C GLY A 557 1.88 -28.85 12.89
N ASN A 558 0.68 -28.35 12.57
CA ASN A 558 -0.12 -28.84 11.46
C ASN A 558 0.24 -28.13 10.15
N ILE A 559 1.39 -28.52 9.59
CA ILE A 559 2.03 -27.79 8.48
C ILE A 559 2.36 -28.67 7.29
N TYR A 560 2.12 -29.98 7.37
CA TYR A 560 2.54 -30.90 6.31
C TYR A 560 1.38 -31.21 5.38
N LEU A 561 1.57 -30.98 4.08
CA LEU A 561 0.57 -31.29 3.07
C LEU A 561 0.29 -32.81 3.03
N GLN A 562 -0.98 -33.18 3.07
CA GLN A 562 -1.44 -34.57 3.09
C GLN A 562 -2.16 -34.97 1.79
N GLY A 563 -2.74 -33.98 1.10
CA GLY A 563 -3.54 -34.19 -0.10
C GLY A 563 -4.17 -32.89 -0.57
N ILE A 564 -4.72 -32.91 -1.78
CA ILE A 564 -5.39 -31.76 -2.40
C ILE A 564 -6.63 -32.27 -3.14
N ASN A 565 -7.74 -31.53 -3.06
CA ASN A 565 -8.84 -31.65 -4.00
C ASN A 565 -9.02 -30.34 -4.79
N LEU A 566 -9.44 -30.47 -6.05
CA LEU A 566 -9.89 -29.37 -6.88
C LEU A 566 -11.35 -29.64 -7.25
N ASN A 567 -12.25 -28.76 -6.82
CA ASN A 567 -13.69 -28.92 -7.00
C ASN A 567 -14.21 -30.28 -6.49
N LYS A 568 -13.74 -30.69 -5.30
CA LYS A 568 -14.05 -31.97 -4.62
C LYS A 568 -13.50 -33.23 -5.28
N GLU A 569 -12.77 -33.10 -6.39
CA GLU A 569 -12.09 -34.22 -7.05
C GLU A 569 -10.63 -34.28 -6.63
N ARG A 570 -10.09 -35.51 -6.51
CA ARG A 570 -8.69 -35.74 -6.15
C ARG A 570 -7.77 -35.00 -7.12
N TYR A 571 -6.82 -34.24 -6.57
CA TYR A 571 -5.89 -33.44 -7.35
C TYR A 571 -4.44 -33.79 -6.99
N THR A 572 -3.64 -34.14 -8.01
CA THR A 572 -2.29 -34.71 -7.84
C THR A 572 -1.19 -33.77 -8.34
N ARG A 573 -1.44 -32.45 -8.36
CA ARG A 573 -0.43 -31.45 -8.74
C ARG A 573 -0.15 -30.52 -7.56
N LEU A 574 1.11 -30.17 -7.36
CA LEU A 574 1.55 -29.17 -6.38
C LEU A 574 1.44 -27.73 -6.90
N TYR A 575 0.64 -27.53 -7.95
CA TYR A 575 0.37 -26.22 -8.52
C TYR A 575 -1.05 -26.16 -9.08
N ILE A 576 -1.60 -24.95 -9.21
CA ILE A 576 -2.86 -24.68 -9.90
C ILE A 576 -2.61 -23.72 -11.07
N ASN A 577 -3.23 -24.00 -12.22
CA ASN A 577 -3.15 -23.10 -13.37
C ASN A 577 -4.08 -21.91 -13.18
N TYR A 578 -3.64 -20.74 -13.63
CA TYR A 578 -4.44 -19.52 -13.60
C TYR A 578 -5.78 -19.68 -14.33
N ASN A 579 -5.80 -20.40 -15.46
CA ASN A 579 -7.02 -20.66 -16.22
C ASN A 579 -8.03 -21.51 -15.45
N ASP A 580 -7.58 -22.38 -14.54
CA ASP A 580 -8.49 -23.14 -13.67
C ASP A 580 -9.04 -22.25 -12.55
N MET A 581 -8.23 -21.34 -12.01
CA MET A 581 -8.70 -20.32 -11.06
C MET A 581 -9.81 -19.46 -11.67
N LEU A 582 -9.63 -18.98 -12.92
CA LEU A 582 -10.59 -18.13 -13.63
C LEU A 582 -11.97 -18.76 -13.83
N LYS A 583 -12.07 -20.10 -13.85
CA LYS A 583 -13.36 -20.82 -13.95
C LYS A 583 -14.18 -20.73 -12.66
N GLY A 584 -13.59 -20.26 -11.56
CA GLY A 584 -14.21 -20.18 -10.24
C GLY A 584 -14.05 -21.47 -9.46
N ALA A 585 -12.80 -21.88 -9.22
CA ALA A 585 -12.48 -23.16 -8.59
C ALA A 585 -12.39 -23.10 -7.06
N GLU A 586 -12.62 -24.23 -6.41
CA GLU A 586 -12.38 -24.46 -4.99
C GLU A 586 -11.22 -25.46 -4.82
N LEU A 587 -10.14 -25.02 -4.18
CA LEU A 587 -8.94 -25.80 -3.88
C LEU A 587 -8.93 -26.17 -2.40
N GLU A 588 -9.15 -27.43 -2.08
CA GLU A 588 -9.06 -27.94 -0.71
C GLU A 588 -7.67 -28.49 -0.46
N VAL A 589 -7.01 -27.99 0.58
CA VAL A 589 -5.66 -28.37 0.98
C VAL A 589 -5.75 -29.06 2.34
N PHE A 590 -5.35 -30.32 2.39
CA PHE A 590 -5.34 -31.09 3.63
C PHE A 590 -3.97 -31.01 4.29
N THR A 591 -3.90 -30.56 5.54
CA THR A 591 -2.66 -30.52 6.31
C THR A 591 -2.70 -31.48 7.51
N GLY A 592 -1.52 -32.01 7.88
CA GLY A 592 -1.29 -32.86 9.04
C GLY A 592 -0.02 -32.51 9.80
N THR A 593 0.23 -33.24 10.89
CA THR A 593 1.38 -33.04 11.80
C THR A 593 2.62 -33.83 11.44
N MET A 594 2.53 -34.75 10.47
CA MET A 594 3.65 -35.57 9.99
C MET A 594 3.85 -35.38 8.48
N PRO A 595 5.10 -35.39 7.98
CA PRO A 595 5.37 -35.35 6.55
C PRO A 595 4.70 -36.50 5.79
N ASN A 596 3.98 -36.18 4.71
CA ASN A 596 3.51 -37.19 3.76
C ASN A 596 4.48 -37.25 2.57
N GLN A 597 5.55 -38.04 2.71
CA GLN A 597 6.59 -38.15 1.68
C GLN A 597 6.05 -38.74 0.37
N LEU A 598 5.21 -39.78 0.46
CA LEU A 598 4.61 -40.43 -0.72
C LEU A 598 3.80 -39.45 -1.57
N PHE A 599 2.92 -38.66 -0.94
CA PHE A 599 2.15 -37.66 -1.66
C PHE A 599 3.05 -36.61 -2.35
N MET A 600 4.10 -36.15 -1.65
CA MET A 600 5.02 -35.14 -2.19
C MET A 600 5.91 -35.67 -3.33
N GLU A 601 6.21 -36.97 -3.34
CA GLU A 601 6.97 -37.63 -4.40
C GLU A 601 6.12 -37.90 -5.64
N ASP A 602 4.87 -38.36 -5.45
CA ASP A 602 3.95 -38.71 -6.54
C ASP A 602 3.33 -37.49 -7.23
N ALA A 603 3.23 -36.36 -6.53
CA ALA A 603 2.54 -35.19 -7.06
C ALA A 603 3.35 -34.48 -8.16
N GLU A 604 2.64 -34.05 -9.22
CA GLU A 604 3.21 -33.29 -10.32
C GLU A 604 3.72 -31.92 -9.82
N LYS A 605 4.99 -31.61 -10.12
CA LYS A 605 5.65 -30.39 -9.64
C LYS A 605 5.45 -29.24 -10.63
N PRO A 606 5.45 -27.97 -10.17
CA PRO A 606 5.36 -26.83 -11.08
C PRO A 606 6.52 -26.82 -12.08
N LEU A 607 6.25 -26.30 -13.28
CA LEU A 607 7.27 -26.09 -14.30
C LEU A 607 8.26 -25.04 -13.83
N LEU A 608 9.53 -25.38 -13.94
CA LEU A 608 10.63 -24.50 -13.57
C LEU A 608 11.39 -23.97 -14.79
N GLU A 609 11.27 -24.61 -15.95
CA GLU A 609 12.01 -24.29 -17.18
C GLU A 609 11.24 -23.39 -18.16
#